data_AF-A0AAW6NLX9-F1
#
_entry.id   AF-A0AAW6NLX9-F1
#
_cell.length_a   1.000
_cell.length_b   1.000
_cell.length_c   1.000
_cell.angle_alpha   90.00
_cell.angle_beta   90.00
_cell.angle_gamma   90.00
#
_symmetry.space_group_name_H-M   'P 1'
#
loop_
_entity.id
_entity.type
_entity.pdbx_description
1 polymer ?
#
loop_
_entity_poly.entity_id
_entity_poly.type
_entity_poly.pdbx_seq_one_letter_code
_entity_poly.pdbx_strand_id
1 'polypeptide(L)'
;MLHHCQAKSLDDIYLEDIPHIIHPATAVHDLEDTALPNRIIQEWNLPQGYTQFVSRYHQFHHQRPWLAYRDTLDDIRYGKIVLLRKDITGNAGPGVISNGNLRNDLPLSLFTRLRDIISRQLKRPGYYVRSTTPAQHAQSTKTINSKAAGRLLAAGGLYNGNVEGFRHTAEQLGGEAVEGYDQVLNETTSGMLVAAASLLVIRNPRSADELTSYLGKYKKAHVLLDDMNV
;
A
#
# COMPACT_ATOMS: atom_id res chain seq x y z
N MET A 1 -20.61 6.17 4.97
CA MET A 1 -20.63 7.09 3.80
C MET A 1 -19.25 7.47 3.28
N LEU A 2 -18.17 7.29 4.05
CA LEU A 2 -16.82 7.78 3.71
C LEU A 2 -15.93 6.85 2.84
N HIS A 3 -16.35 5.60 2.59
CA HIS A 3 -15.66 4.63 1.73
C HIS A 3 -15.39 5.12 0.29
N HIS A 4 -16.27 6.00 -0.19
CA HIS A 4 -16.17 6.61 -1.52
C HIS A 4 -15.29 7.86 -1.53
N CYS A 5 -14.55 8.13 -0.46
CA CYS A 5 -13.65 9.27 -0.37
C CYS A 5 -12.19 8.80 -0.34
N GLN A 6 -11.30 9.65 -0.84
CA GLN A 6 -9.85 9.48 -0.77
C GLN A 6 -9.24 10.67 -0.03
N ALA A 7 -8.40 10.41 0.96
CA ALA A 7 -7.59 11.44 1.60
C ALA A 7 -6.33 11.72 0.75
N LYS A 8 -6.02 12.99 0.54
CA LYS A 8 -4.80 13.44 -0.14
C LYS A 8 -4.13 14.58 0.62
N SER A 9 -2.81 14.69 0.46
CA SER A 9 -2.07 15.88 0.87
C SER A 9 -2.49 17.07 0.01
N LEU A 10 -2.50 18.27 0.60
CA LEU A 10 -2.74 19.53 -0.11
C LEU A 10 -1.79 19.73 -1.31
N ASP A 11 -0.56 19.23 -1.19
CA ASP A 11 0.46 19.36 -2.23
C ASP A 11 0.16 18.51 -3.48
N ASP A 12 -0.59 17.42 -3.31
CA ASP A 12 -0.92 16.43 -4.35
C ASP A 12 -2.22 16.75 -5.13
N ILE A 13 -2.75 17.95 -4.91
CA ILE A 13 -3.99 18.44 -5.51
C ILE A 13 -3.69 19.22 -6.78
N TYR A 14 -4.47 18.89 -7.81
CA TYR A 14 -4.43 19.54 -9.12
C TYR A 14 -5.81 20.07 -9.52
N LEU A 15 -5.86 20.79 -10.63
CA LEU A 15 -7.06 21.48 -11.11
C LEU A 15 -8.27 20.54 -11.25
N GLU A 16 -8.05 19.32 -11.75
CA GLU A 16 -9.07 18.28 -11.90
C GLU A 16 -9.63 17.76 -10.57
N ASP A 17 -8.87 17.88 -9.47
CA ASP A 17 -9.29 17.38 -8.17
C ASP A 17 -10.26 18.36 -7.47
N ILE A 18 -10.18 19.67 -7.79
CA ILE A 18 -10.92 20.74 -7.09
C ILE A 18 -12.43 20.48 -6.98
N PRO A 19 -13.15 20.07 -8.06
CA PRO A 19 -14.59 19.79 -7.98
C PRO A 19 -14.94 18.65 -7.01
N HIS A 20 -13.98 17.76 -6.75
CA HIS A 20 -14.15 16.58 -5.90
C HIS A 20 -13.85 16.86 -4.43
N ILE A 21 -13.25 18.00 -4.09
CA ILE A 21 -12.88 18.32 -2.71
C ILE A 21 -14.13 18.58 -1.87
N ILE A 22 -14.26 17.82 -0.79
CA ILE A 22 -15.26 18.01 0.26
C ILE A 22 -14.83 19.19 1.13
N HIS A 23 -15.79 20.03 1.52
CA HIS A 23 -15.49 21.15 2.41
C HIS A 23 -14.87 20.66 3.73
N PRO A 24 -13.75 21.26 4.21
CA PRO A 24 -13.04 20.78 5.39
C PRO A 24 -13.90 20.65 6.64
N ALA A 25 -14.83 21.58 6.88
CA ALA A 25 -15.74 21.49 8.03
C ALA A 25 -16.67 20.26 7.95
N THR A 26 -17.12 19.90 6.76
CA THR A 26 -17.93 18.69 6.52
C THR A 26 -17.08 17.44 6.70
N ALA A 27 -15.88 17.42 6.12
CA ALA A 27 -14.94 16.32 6.26
C ALA A 27 -14.57 16.04 7.73
N VAL A 28 -14.36 17.09 8.53
CA VAL A 28 -14.08 16.96 9.96
C VAL A 28 -15.29 16.42 10.71
N HIS A 29 -16.48 16.96 10.44
CA HIS A 29 -17.71 16.50 11.08
C HIS A 29 -17.98 15.02 10.79
N ASP A 30 -17.84 14.59 9.53
CA ASP A 30 -18.09 13.19 9.15
C ASP A 30 -17.09 12.20 9.80
N LEU A 31 -15.91 12.68 10.22
CA LEU A 31 -14.84 11.89 10.82
C LEU A 31 -14.69 12.12 12.33
N GLU A 32 -15.49 12.98 12.96
CA GLU A 32 -15.28 13.42 14.35
C GLU A 32 -15.32 12.25 15.35
N ASP A 33 -16.18 11.26 15.07
CA ASP A 33 -16.31 10.03 15.85
C ASP A 33 -15.02 9.21 15.92
N THR A 34 -14.12 9.35 14.94
CA THR A 34 -12.82 8.64 14.91
C THR A 34 -11.85 9.13 15.99
N ALA A 35 -12.05 10.35 16.47
CA ALA A 35 -11.23 10.96 17.51
C ALA A 35 -11.81 10.80 18.93
N LEU A 36 -12.90 10.02 19.09
CA LEU A 36 -13.48 9.76 20.41
C LEU A 36 -12.72 8.64 21.15
N PRO A 37 -12.54 8.76 22.48
CA PRO A 37 -11.96 7.69 23.28
C PRO A 37 -12.85 6.44 23.24
N ASN A 38 -12.23 5.26 23.33
CA ASN A 38 -12.89 3.95 23.36
C ASN A 38 -13.72 3.59 22.12
N ARG A 39 -13.50 4.28 20.98
CA ARG A 39 -14.14 3.89 19.71
C ARG A 39 -13.38 2.75 19.05
N ILE A 40 -14.10 1.68 18.69
CA ILE A 40 -13.57 0.63 17.81
C ILE A 40 -13.64 1.17 16.38
N ILE A 41 -12.48 1.51 15.83
CA ILE A 41 -12.35 2.02 14.47
C ILE A 41 -12.23 0.84 13.52
N GLN A 42 -13.19 0.71 12.62
CA GLN A 42 -13.11 -0.24 11.52
C GLN A 42 -12.40 0.47 10.37
N GLU A 43 -11.14 0.09 10.09
CA GLU A 43 -10.33 0.73 9.04
C GLU A 43 -11.00 0.73 7.68
N TRP A 44 -11.78 -0.31 7.38
CA TRP A 44 -12.56 -0.39 6.16
C TRP A 44 -13.52 0.79 6.03
N ASN A 45 -14.08 1.34 7.11
CA ASN A 45 -15.02 2.47 7.11
C ASN A 45 -14.40 3.85 6.87
N LEU A 46 -13.07 3.93 6.80
CA LEU A 46 -12.35 5.18 6.65
C LEU A 46 -12.15 5.54 5.16
N PRO A 47 -11.95 6.83 4.84
CA PRO A 47 -11.54 7.23 3.50
C PRO A 47 -10.26 6.53 3.08
N GLN A 48 -10.15 6.20 1.79
CA GLN A 48 -8.94 5.58 1.24
C GLN A 48 -7.72 6.47 1.49
N GLY A 49 -6.64 5.89 2.00
CA GLY A 49 -5.40 6.61 2.30
C GLY A 49 -5.42 7.40 3.62
N TYR A 50 -6.56 7.53 4.29
CA TYR A 50 -6.67 8.27 5.55
C TYR A 50 -5.76 7.68 6.66
N THR A 51 -5.70 6.35 6.76
CA THR A 51 -4.86 5.64 7.73
C THR A 51 -3.36 5.92 7.55
N GLN A 52 -2.91 6.29 6.35
CA GLN A 52 -1.51 6.67 6.10
C GLN A 52 -1.16 8.03 6.71
N PHE A 53 -2.13 8.92 6.87
CA PHE A 53 -1.92 10.19 7.58
C PHE A 53 -1.96 9.98 9.08
N VAL A 54 -2.92 9.17 9.56
CA VAL A 54 -3.04 8.81 10.98
C VAL A 54 -1.78 8.12 11.51
N SER A 55 -1.19 7.21 10.72
CA SER A 55 0.00 6.46 11.14
C SER A 55 1.22 7.33 11.43
N ARG A 56 1.30 8.54 10.85
CA ARG A 56 2.36 9.53 11.14
C ARG A 56 2.34 9.99 12.60
N TYR A 57 1.17 9.96 13.22
CA TYR A 57 0.97 10.38 14.61
C TYR A 57 0.99 9.22 15.61
N HIS A 58 0.93 7.96 15.15
CA HIS A 58 0.99 6.80 16.05
C HIS A 58 2.27 6.77 16.90
N GLN A 59 3.40 7.23 16.36
CA GLN A 59 4.66 7.34 17.10
C GLN A 59 4.59 8.26 18.33
N PHE A 60 3.65 9.21 18.34
CA PHE A 60 3.46 10.14 19.46
C PHE A 60 2.37 9.66 20.43
N HIS A 61 1.48 8.76 19.99
CA HIS A 61 0.24 8.42 20.69
C HIS A 61 0.05 6.92 20.96
N HIS A 62 1.14 6.19 21.19
CA HIS A 62 1.11 4.73 21.42
C HIS A 62 0.09 4.27 22.48
N GLN A 63 -0.06 5.04 23.56
CA GLN A 63 -0.99 4.73 24.65
C GLN A 63 -2.43 5.21 24.39
N ARG A 64 -2.62 6.12 23.43
CA ARG A 64 -3.92 6.77 23.16
C ARG A 64 -4.13 6.92 21.64
N PRO A 65 -4.38 5.81 20.91
CA PRO A 65 -4.45 5.83 19.45
C PRO A 65 -5.43 6.85 18.86
N TRP A 66 -6.54 7.13 19.55
CA TRP A 66 -7.54 8.13 19.12
C TRP A 66 -6.98 9.56 19.00
N LEU A 67 -5.89 9.90 19.71
CA LEU A 67 -5.22 11.20 19.55
C LEU A 67 -4.56 11.36 18.18
N ALA A 68 -4.10 10.27 17.55
CA ALA A 68 -3.56 10.32 16.19
C ALA A 68 -4.65 10.68 15.17
N TYR A 69 -5.87 10.18 15.37
CA TYR A 69 -7.04 10.56 14.58
C TYR A 69 -7.40 12.03 14.80
N ARG A 70 -7.37 12.50 16.06
CA ARG A 70 -7.61 13.90 16.39
C ARG A 70 -6.61 14.84 15.71
N ASP A 71 -5.32 14.53 15.74
CA ASP A 71 -4.30 15.36 15.11
C ASP A 71 -4.43 15.35 13.57
N THR A 72 -4.87 14.21 13.01
CA THR A 72 -5.19 14.13 11.57
C THR A 72 -6.43 14.94 11.20
N LEU A 73 -7.45 14.99 12.08
CA LEU A 73 -8.61 15.87 11.91
C LEU A 73 -8.21 17.35 11.96
N ASP A 74 -7.24 17.72 12.80
CA ASP A 74 -6.69 19.06 12.82
C ASP A 74 -5.99 19.38 11.49
N ASP A 75 -5.23 18.46 10.90
CA ASP A 75 -4.65 18.65 9.58
C ASP A 75 -5.71 18.85 8.48
N ILE A 76 -6.87 18.20 8.57
CA ILE A 76 -8.02 18.46 7.68
C ILE A 76 -8.61 19.85 7.96
N ARG A 77 -8.83 20.19 9.23
CA ARG A 77 -9.38 21.48 9.67
C ARG A 77 -8.51 22.65 9.20
N TYR A 78 -7.19 22.48 9.22
CA TYR A 78 -6.22 23.44 8.72
C TYR A 78 -5.89 23.26 7.23
N GLY A 79 -6.66 22.46 6.49
CA GLY A 79 -6.57 22.35 5.03
C GLY A 79 -5.28 21.72 4.49
N LYS A 80 -4.46 21.09 5.32
CA LYS A 80 -3.24 20.37 4.90
C LYS A 80 -3.56 19.02 4.27
N ILE A 81 -4.65 18.40 4.72
CA ILE A 81 -5.22 17.19 4.16
C ILE A 81 -6.61 17.55 3.62
N VAL A 82 -6.95 16.99 2.46
CA VAL A 82 -8.28 17.14 1.88
C VAL A 82 -8.88 15.79 1.58
N LEU A 83 -10.21 15.70 1.65
CA LEU A 83 -10.97 14.53 1.22
C LEU A 83 -11.58 14.78 -0.16
N LEU A 84 -11.33 13.86 -1.09
CA LEU A 84 -11.86 13.88 -2.44
C LEU A 84 -12.93 12.80 -2.56
N ARG A 85 -14.11 13.15 -3.06
CA ARG A 85 -15.12 12.16 -3.46
C ARG A 85 -14.73 11.47 -4.76
N LYS A 86 -14.87 10.15 -4.81
CA LYS A 86 -14.65 9.34 -6.03
C LYS A 86 -15.76 9.57 -7.06
N ASP A 87 -16.99 9.77 -6.59
CA ASP A 87 -18.17 9.91 -7.45
C ASP A 87 -18.88 11.24 -7.16
N ILE A 88 -19.29 11.96 -8.20
CA ILE A 88 -20.07 13.22 -8.08
C ILE A 88 -21.57 12.93 -7.85
N THR A 89 -22.00 11.67 -8.01
CA THR A 89 -23.40 11.24 -8.16
C THR A 89 -24.22 11.12 -6.86
N GLY A 90 -23.74 11.63 -5.72
CA GLY A 90 -24.46 11.60 -4.45
C GLY A 90 -24.73 12.98 -3.87
N ASN A 91 -25.67 13.05 -2.90
CA ASN A 91 -25.87 14.15 -1.94
C ASN A 91 -24.63 14.36 -1.04
N ALA A 92 -23.46 14.50 -1.66
CA ALA A 92 -22.22 14.84 -1.00
C ALA A 92 -22.32 16.30 -0.58
N GLY A 93 -21.99 16.59 0.68
CA GLY A 93 -22.06 17.92 1.28
C GLY A 93 -21.31 18.99 0.48
N PRO A 94 -21.34 20.24 0.98
CA PRO A 94 -20.75 21.37 0.26
C PRO A 94 -19.30 21.09 -0.15
N GLY A 95 -18.96 21.44 -1.39
CA GLY A 95 -17.57 21.42 -1.88
C GLY A 95 -16.86 22.75 -1.65
N VAL A 96 -15.65 22.88 -2.17
CA VAL A 96 -14.83 24.11 -2.03
C VAL A 96 -15.19 25.24 -2.99
N ILE A 97 -16.04 24.96 -3.99
CA ILE A 97 -16.56 25.94 -4.94
C ILE A 97 -18.03 26.24 -4.62
N SER A 98 -18.40 27.52 -4.68
CA SER A 98 -19.78 28.00 -4.64
C SER A 98 -19.98 29.07 -5.71
N ASN A 99 -21.04 28.94 -6.51
CA ASN A 99 -21.37 29.88 -7.60
C ASN A 99 -20.18 30.19 -8.53
N GLY A 100 -19.39 29.17 -8.86
CA GLY A 100 -18.22 29.30 -9.74
C GLY A 100 -16.96 29.89 -9.10
N ASN A 101 -17.00 30.27 -7.82
CA ASN A 101 -15.86 30.83 -7.09
C ASN A 101 -15.44 29.95 -5.92
N LEU A 102 -14.18 30.05 -5.49
CA LEU A 102 -13.74 29.47 -4.24
C LEU A 102 -14.52 30.08 -3.08
N ARG A 103 -14.91 29.25 -2.12
CA ARG A 103 -15.58 29.75 -0.92
C ARG A 103 -14.59 30.52 -0.03
N ASN A 104 -15.11 31.53 0.67
CA ASN A 104 -14.32 32.40 1.55
C ASN A 104 -14.17 31.86 2.98
N ASP A 105 -14.89 30.78 3.32
CA ASP A 105 -14.85 30.08 4.61
C ASP A 105 -13.79 28.96 4.66
N LEU A 106 -12.99 28.82 3.59
CA LEU A 106 -11.93 27.83 3.52
C LEU A 106 -10.74 28.19 4.43
N PRO A 107 -10.06 27.19 5.01
CA PRO A 107 -8.78 27.40 5.69
C PRO A 107 -7.78 28.12 4.79
N LEU A 108 -7.00 29.05 5.34
CA LEU A 108 -6.11 29.93 4.59
C LEU A 108 -5.11 29.17 3.69
N SER A 109 -4.54 28.08 4.19
CA SER A 109 -3.63 27.18 3.46
C SER A 109 -4.30 26.60 2.21
N LEU A 110 -5.50 26.03 2.37
CA LEU A 110 -6.27 25.44 1.29
C LEU A 110 -6.70 26.51 0.29
N PHE A 111 -7.25 27.64 0.77
CA PHE A 111 -7.67 28.74 -0.09
C PHE A 111 -6.51 29.25 -0.96
N THR A 112 -5.35 29.50 -0.35
CA THR A 112 -4.16 30.01 -1.04
C THR A 112 -3.68 29.01 -2.09
N ARG A 113 -3.60 27.72 -1.74
CA ARG A 113 -3.18 26.68 -2.68
C ARG A 113 -4.15 26.51 -3.84
N LEU A 114 -5.45 26.47 -3.58
CA LEU A 114 -6.46 26.34 -4.63
C LEU A 114 -6.46 27.55 -5.57
N ARG A 115 -6.30 28.76 -5.02
CA ARG A 115 -6.15 29.97 -5.82
C ARG A 115 -4.92 29.90 -6.72
N ASP A 116 -3.79 29.42 -6.21
CA ASP A 116 -2.56 29.23 -7.01
C ASP A 116 -2.75 28.20 -8.12
N ILE A 117 -3.35 27.04 -7.81
CA ILE A 117 -3.69 25.98 -8.79
C ILE A 117 -4.58 26.53 -9.91
N ILE A 118 -5.65 27.26 -9.57
CA ILE A 118 -6.57 27.85 -10.55
C ILE A 118 -5.86 28.92 -11.39
N SER A 119 -5.07 29.79 -10.75
CA SER A 119 -4.38 30.88 -11.43
C SER A 119 -3.34 30.36 -12.44
N ARG A 120 -2.61 29.31 -12.07
CA ARG A 120 -1.58 28.70 -12.92
C ARG A 120 -2.10 27.56 -13.79
N GLN A 121 -3.37 27.19 -13.66
CA GLN A 121 -3.98 26.05 -14.33
C GLN A 121 -3.16 24.76 -14.14
N LEU A 122 -2.74 24.49 -12.89
CA LEU A 122 -1.88 23.34 -12.57
C LEU A 122 -2.65 22.04 -12.79
N LYS A 123 -2.40 21.38 -13.91
CA LYS A 123 -2.90 20.04 -14.21
C LYS A 123 -1.96 19.01 -13.61
N ARG A 124 -2.49 17.83 -13.24
CA ARG A 124 -1.64 16.72 -12.81
C ARG A 124 -0.59 16.48 -13.90
N PRO A 125 0.70 16.36 -13.52
CA PRO A 125 1.72 16.01 -14.49
C PRO A 125 1.28 14.71 -15.14
N GLY A 126 0.96 14.81 -16.43
CA GLY A 126 0.74 13.65 -17.25
C GLY A 126 2.05 12.90 -17.25
N TYR A 127 2.16 11.89 -16.39
CA TYR A 127 3.02 10.78 -16.72
C TYR A 127 2.38 10.20 -17.98
N TYR A 128 2.84 10.68 -19.14
CA TYR A 128 3.05 9.75 -20.22
C TYR A 128 3.93 8.68 -19.58
N VAL A 129 3.30 7.58 -19.15
CA VAL A 129 3.91 6.30 -19.45
C VAL A 129 4.13 6.44 -20.95
N ARG A 130 5.35 6.81 -21.34
CA ARG A 130 5.84 6.52 -22.67
C ARG A 130 5.38 5.08 -22.82
N SER A 131 4.43 4.85 -23.71
CA SER A 131 4.22 3.53 -24.25
C SER A 131 5.56 3.24 -24.91
N THR A 132 6.49 2.75 -24.09
CA THR A 132 7.57 1.92 -24.54
C THR A 132 6.80 0.83 -25.27
N THR A 133 6.69 0.98 -26.59
CA THR A 133 6.97 -0.14 -27.50
C THR A 133 7.83 -1.08 -26.70
N PRO A 134 7.34 -2.29 -26.33
CA PRO A 134 7.96 -3.09 -25.30
C PRO A 134 9.41 -3.31 -25.71
N ALA A 135 10.31 -2.47 -25.17
CA ALA A 135 11.70 -2.76 -25.10
C ALA A 135 11.68 -3.99 -24.23
N GLN A 136 12.07 -5.12 -24.82
CA GLN A 136 12.08 -6.42 -24.18
C GLN A 136 12.82 -6.27 -22.84
N HIS A 137 12.07 -6.04 -21.77
CA HIS A 137 12.51 -6.28 -20.41
C HIS A 137 12.47 -7.79 -20.20
N ALA A 138 13.22 -8.52 -21.01
CA ALA A 138 13.51 -9.93 -20.81
C ALA A 138 14.37 -10.18 -19.55
N GLN A 139 14.72 -9.10 -18.82
CA GLN A 139 15.58 -9.16 -17.64
C GLN A 139 14.84 -9.00 -16.30
N SER A 140 13.58 -8.54 -16.27
CA SER A 140 12.80 -8.43 -15.01
C SER A 140 11.76 -9.54 -14.82
N THR A 141 11.45 -10.33 -15.85
CA THR A 141 10.59 -11.52 -15.73
C THR A 141 11.32 -12.71 -15.12
N LYS A 142 12.67 -12.75 -15.20
CA LYS A 142 13.48 -13.80 -14.58
C LYS A 142 13.28 -13.91 -13.06
N THR A 143 13.02 -12.80 -12.38
CA THR A 143 12.86 -12.80 -10.91
C THR A 143 11.54 -13.45 -10.49
N ILE A 144 10.47 -13.25 -11.28
CA ILE A 144 9.11 -13.72 -10.96
C ILE A 144 8.94 -15.21 -11.28
N ASN A 145 9.59 -15.70 -12.34
CA ASN A 145 9.55 -17.11 -12.75
C ASN A 145 10.79 -17.90 -12.31
N SER A 146 11.36 -17.53 -11.16
CA SER A 146 12.58 -18.12 -10.59
C SER A 146 12.31 -19.31 -9.67
N LYS A 147 13.34 -20.15 -9.41
CA LYS A 147 13.26 -21.24 -8.41
C LYS A 147 12.86 -20.73 -7.03
N ALA A 148 13.29 -19.53 -6.64
CA ALA A 148 12.95 -18.93 -5.35
C ALA A 148 11.45 -18.66 -5.24
N ALA A 149 10.83 -18.12 -6.29
CA ALA A 149 9.38 -17.93 -6.36
C ALA A 149 8.63 -19.27 -6.26
N GLY A 150 9.13 -20.30 -6.96
CA GLY A 150 8.63 -21.67 -6.87
C GLY A 150 8.64 -22.25 -5.46
N ARG A 151 9.78 -22.16 -4.78
CA ARG A 151 9.97 -22.68 -3.40
C ARG A 151 9.03 -21.98 -2.40
N LEU A 152 8.83 -20.67 -2.57
CA LEU A 152 7.90 -19.90 -1.75
C LEU A 152 6.45 -20.30 -1.95
N LEU A 153 6.04 -20.51 -3.20
CA LEU A 153 4.71 -21.01 -3.50
C LEU A 153 4.48 -22.39 -2.88
N ALA A 154 5.46 -23.29 -2.93
CA ALA A 154 5.36 -24.60 -2.31
C ALA A 154 5.25 -24.52 -0.79
N ALA A 155 6.03 -23.64 -0.16
CA ALA A 155 5.91 -23.36 1.28
C ALA A 155 4.53 -22.81 1.65
N GLY A 156 3.99 -21.89 0.84
CA GLY A 156 2.64 -21.33 1.01
C GLY A 156 1.54 -22.38 0.83
N GLY A 157 1.67 -23.25 -0.16
CA GLY A 157 0.74 -24.36 -0.41
C GLY A 157 0.72 -25.38 0.73
N LEU A 158 1.89 -25.76 1.25
CA LEU A 158 2.00 -26.63 2.44
C LEU A 158 1.40 -25.98 3.69
N TYR A 159 1.72 -24.71 3.95
CA TYR A 159 1.22 -23.98 5.11
C TYR A 159 -0.31 -23.82 5.07
N ASN A 160 -0.85 -23.51 3.89
CA ASN A 160 -2.28 -23.28 3.70
C ASN A 160 -3.08 -24.58 3.50
N GLY A 161 -2.41 -25.74 3.40
CA GLY A 161 -3.06 -27.01 3.06
C GLY A 161 -3.63 -27.06 1.63
N ASN A 162 -3.15 -26.19 0.74
CA ASN A 162 -3.62 -26.03 -0.64
C ASN A 162 -2.46 -26.23 -1.63
N VAL A 163 -1.87 -27.42 -1.65
CA VAL A 163 -0.71 -27.71 -2.49
C VAL A 163 -1.04 -27.61 -3.99
N GLU A 164 -2.25 -28.01 -4.41
CA GLU A 164 -2.63 -28.00 -5.82
C GLU A 164 -2.85 -26.57 -6.37
N GLY A 165 -3.50 -25.69 -5.60
CA GLY A 165 -3.75 -24.31 -6.05
C GLY A 165 -2.46 -23.48 -6.19
N PHE A 166 -1.51 -23.70 -5.28
CA PHE A 166 -0.20 -23.06 -5.36
C PHE A 166 0.71 -23.68 -6.42
N ARG A 167 0.56 -24.98 -6.71
CA ARG A 167 1.22 -25.66 -7.83
C ARG A 167 0.79 -25.06 -9.17
N HIS A 168 -0.51 -24.92 -9.37
CA HIS A 168 -1.06 -24.29 -10.57
C HIS A 168 -0.55 -22.85 -10.74
N THR A 169 -0.36 -22.12 -9.64
CA THR A 169 0.23 -20.78 -9.67
C THR A 169 1.68 -20.81 -10.12
N ALA A 170 2.49 -21.77 -9.64
CA ALA A 170 3.88 -21.94 -10.08
C ALA A 170 3.97 -22.31 -11.57
N GLU A 171 3.04 -23.12 -12.07
CA GLU A 171 2.93 -23.48 -13.49
C GLU A 171 2.54 -22.29 -14.36
N GLN A 172 1.63 -21.44 -13.88
CA GLN A 172 1.26 -20.18 -14.57
C GLN A 172 2.40 -19.17 -14.62
N LEU A 173 3.26 -19.13 -13.59
CA LEU A 173 4.48 -18.32 -13.62
C LEU A 173 5.50 -18.88 -14.62
N GLY A 174 5.51 -20.19 -14.82
CA GLY A 174 6.40 -20.88 -15.75
C GLY A 174 7.87 -20.72 -15.36
N GLY A 175 8.78 -20.87 -16.33
CA GLY A 175 10.22 -20.74 -16.10
C GLY A 175 10.73 -21.76 -15.07
N GLU A 176 11.61 -21.32 -14.17
CA GLU A 176 12.21 -22.16 -13.13
C GLU A 176 11.35 -22.26 -11.87
N ALA A 177 10.20 -21.57 -11.81
CA ALA A 177 9.30 -21.61 -10.67
C ALA A 177 8.72 -23.02 -10.45
N VAL A 178 8.40 -23.76 -11.52
CA VAL A 178 7.91 -25.14 -11.39
C VAL A 178 9.00 -26.05 -10.78
N GLU A 179 10.25 -25.92 -11.24
CA GLU A 179 11.37 -26.69 -10.72
C GLU A 179 11.64 -26.37 -9.25
N GLY A 180 11.62 -25.09 -8.87
CA GLY A 180 11.76 -24.67 -7.48
C GLY A 180 10.61 -25.15 -6.59
N TYR A 181 9.39 -25.19 -7.12
CA TYR A 181 8.22 -25.74 -6.44
C TYR A 181 8.38 -27.24 -6.16
N ASP A 182 8.79 -28.00 -7.19
CA ASP A 182 9.03 -29.44 -7.11
C ASP A 182 10.14 -29.80 -6.12
N GLN A 183 11.23 -29.01 -6.07
CA GLN A 183 12.33 -29.22 -5.12
C GLN A 183 11.87 -29.19 -3.65
N VAL A 184 10.84 -28.41 -3.31
CA VAL A 184 10.29 -28.37 -1.95
C VAL A 184 9.42 -29.58 -1.63
N LEU A 185 8.75 -30.17 -2.63
CA LEU A 185 7.83 -31.28 -2.40
C LEU A 185 8.48 -32.66 -2.60
N ASN A 186 9.56 -32.74 -3.36
CA ASN A 186 10.22 -34.00 -3.72
C ASN A 186 11.16 -34.55 -2.63
N GLU A 187 11.57 -33.73 -1.64
CA GLU A 187 12.47 -34.18 -0.57
C GLU A 187 11.81 -34.00 0.80
N THR A 188 11.26 -35.07 1.37
CA THR A 188 10.38 -35.03 2.56
C THR A 188 11.02 -34.44 3.83
N THR A 189 12.35 -34.29 3.86
CA THR A 189 13.09 -33.63 4.97
C THR A 189 13.73 -32.30 4.55
N SER A 190 14.29 -32.19 3.34
CA SER A 190 14.87 -30.96 2.82
C SER A 190 13.80 -29.92 2.45
N GLY A 191 12.62 -30.37 2.02
CA GLY A 191 11.49 -29.56 1.60
C GLY A 191 10.90 -28.69 2.71
N MET A 192 10.67 -29.28 3.88
CA MET A 192 10.24 -28.53 5.08
C MET A 192 11.30 -27.51 5.53
N LEU A 193 12.58 -27.86 5.44
CA LEU A 193 13.70 -26.97 5.77
C LEU A 193 13.80 -25.79 4.79
N VAL A 194 13.65 -26.05 3.49
CA VAL A 194 13.63 -25.02 2.43
C VAL A 194 12.41 -24.11 2.60
N ALA A 195 11.24 -24.67 2.91
CA ALA A 195 10.03 -23.89 3.19
C ALA A 195 10.22 -22.95 4.39
N ALA A 196 10.79 -23.45 5.50
CA ALA A 196 11.06 -22.66 6.68
C ALA A 196 12.09 -21.54 6.43
N ALA A 197 13.18 -21.84 5.72
CA ALA A 197 14.20 -20.85 5.37
C ALA A 197 13.64 -19.75 4.46
N SER A 198 12.81 -20.10 3.49
CA SER A 198 12.22 -19.15 2.55
C SER A 198 11.28 -18.15 3.24
N LEU A 199 10.53 -18.59 4.26
CA LEU A 199 9.69 -17.71 5.09
C LEU A 199 10.52 -16.75 5.97
N LEU A 200 11.68 -17.21 6.48
CA LEU A 200 12.55 -16.38 7.31
C LEU A 200 13.20 -15.24 6.52
N VAL A 201 13.63 -15.49 5.28
CA VAL A 201 14.19 -14.45 4.38
C VAL A 201 13.19 -13.34 4.10
N ILE A 202 11.91 -13.67 3.90
CA ILE A 202 10.85 -12.67 3.71
C ILE A 202 10.68 -11.80 4.96
N ARG A 203 10.75 -12.41 6.15
CA ARG A 203 10.49 -11.73 7.41
C ARG A 203 11.64 -10.83 7.84
N ASN A 204 12.88 -11.17 7.51
CA ASN A 204 14.05 -10.33 7.76
C ASN A 204 15.14 -10.55 6.68
N PRO A 205 15.22 -9.72 5.64
CA PRO A 205 16.19 -9.90 4.56
C PRO A 205 17.65 -9.76 5.01
N ARG A 206 17.92 -9.25 6.22
CA ARG A 206 19.26 -9.15 6.83
C ARG A 206 19.69 -10.38 7.63
N SER A 207 18.84 -11.40 7.80
CA SER A 207 19.18 -12.63 8.55
C SER A 207 19.73 -13.76 7.68
N ALA A 208 20.16 -13.48 6.44
CA ALA A 208 20.76 -14.47 5.54
C ALA A 208 21.99 -15.16 6.18
N ASP A 209 22.77 -14.41 6.96
CA ASP A 209 23.97 -14.94 7.64
C ASP A 209 23.62 -15.92 8.78
N GLU A 210 22.54 -15.69 9.53
CA GLU A 210 22.09 -16.61 10.59
C GLU A 210 21.60 -17.95 10.02
N LEU A 211 21.04 -17.94 8.80
CA LEU A 211 20.62 -19.15 8.10
C LEU A 211 21.80 -20.07 7.76
N THR A 212 22.98 -19.52 7.46
CA THR A 212 24.18 -20.33 7.18
C THR A 212 24.66 -21.10 8.41
N SER A 213 24.50 -20.55 9.62
CA SER A 213 24.83 -21.22 10.88
C SER A 213 23.87 -22.36 11.20
N TYR A 214 22.57 -22.17 10.95
CA TYR A 214 21.54 -23.18 11.14
C TYR A 214 21.62 -24.32 10.11
N LEU A 215 21.93 -24.00 8.84
CA LEU A 215 22.06 -24.98 7.76
C LEU A 215 23.41 -25.72 7.78
N GLY A 216 24.48 -25.07 8.26
CA GLY A 216 25.82 -25.68 8.40
C GLY A 216 25.88 -26.88 9.36
N LYS A 217 24.90 -27.02 10.27
CA LYS A 217 24.78 -28.18 11.16
C LYS A 217 24.25 -29.45 10.47
N TYR A 218 23.63 -29.33 9.29
CA TYR A 218 23.07 -30.45 8.54
C TYR A 218 23.74 -30.51 7.16
N LYS A 219 24.84 -31.26 7.13
CA LYS A 219 25.74 -31.46 5.98
C LYS A 219 25.01 -31.62 4.64
N LYS A 220 25.45 -30.82 3.65
CA LYS A 220 25.12 -30.82 2.19
C LYS A 220 23.85 -30.09 1.69
N ALA A 221 23.56 -28.89 2.19
CA ALA A 221 22.69 -27.94 1.48
C ALA A 221 23.50 -26.81 0.83
N HIS A 222 24.40 -27.16 -0.11
CA HIS A 222 25.28 -26.19 -0.80
C HIS A 222 24.62 -25.50 -2.02
N VAL A 223 23.32 -25.69 -2.27
CA VAL A 223 22.67 -25.27 -3.54
C VAL A 223 21.83 -23.99 -3.39
N LEU A 224 21.82 -23.34 -2.22
CA LEU A 224 20.84 -22.28 -1.92
C LEU A 224 21.35 -20.85 -2.10
N LEU A 225 22.65 -20.61 -2.25
CA LEU A 225 23.21 -19.24 -2.25
C LEU A 225 23.73 -18.74 -3.61
N ASP A 226 23.90 -19.60 -4.61
CA ASP A 226 24.53 -19.19 -5.88
C ASP A 226 23.65 -18.23 -6.72
N ASP A 227 22.33 -18.24 -6.51
CA ASP A 227 21.38 -17.42 -7.29
C ASP A 227 20.83 -16.19 -6.52
N MET A 228 21.38 -15.86 -5.35
CA MET A 228 20.93 -14.71 -4.54
C MET A 228 21.67 -13.40 -4.84
N ASN A 229 22.47 -13.33 -5.90
CA ASN A 229 23.16 -12.10 -6.28
C ASN A 229 22.21 -11.19 -7.11
N VAL A 230 21.70 -10.13 -6.49
CA VAL A 230 21.05 -8.98 -7.13
C VAL A 230 22.01 -7.80 -7.12
#